data_AF-G4ZP97-F1
#
_entry.id   AF-G4ZP97-F1
#
_cell.length_a   1.000
_cell.length_b   1.000
_cell.length_c   1.000
_cell.angle_alpha   90.00
_cell.angle_beta   90.00
_cell.angle_gamma   90.00
#
_symmetry.space_group_name_H-M   'P 1'
#
loop_
_entity.id
_entity.type
_entity.pdbx_description
1 polymer ?
#
loop_
_entity_poly.entity_id
_entity_poly.type
_entity_poly.pdbx_seq_one_letter_code
_entity_poly.pdbx_strand_id
1 'polypeptide(L)'
;DSEERINSLELLRSGQSVDDVFKLLKFNDGVESLLTHPNVNEFVKFISRFSHQHPDKSTSLIKTFTTAYGDDVVSKMLQVAKQDPSTKARATQLQAQQMKVWRYEKLTPDDVFKLLKLDQAASNPLSNVNLDAWAAYLHLFNYLN
;
A
#
# COMPACT_ATOMS: atom_id res chain seq x y z
N ASP A 1 -9.37 -31.83 9.47
CA ASP A 1 -9.23 -30.96 8.29
C ASP A 1 -8.19 -29.90 8.59
N SER A 2 -6.97 -30.11 8.11
CA SER A 2 -5.91 -29.12 8.21
C SER A 2 -6.01 -28.26 6.95
N GLU A 3 -6.71 -27.13 7.04
CA GLU A 3 -6.47 -26.05 6.08
C GLU A 3 -4.96 -25.84 6.03
N GLU A 4 -4.37 -26.04 4.86
CA GLU A 4 -2.96 -25.86 4.63
C GLU A 4 -2.65 -24.38 4.82
N ARG A 5 -2.30 -24.01 6.06
CA ARG A 5 -2.08 -22.62 6.44
C ARG A 5 -0.84 -22.14 5.69
N ILE A 6 -1.07 -21.25 4.74
CA ILE A 6 -0.02 -20.60 3.96
C ILE A 6 1.07 -20.06 4.89
N ASN A 7 2.32 -20.45 4.60
CA ASN A 7 3.48 -20.13 5.42
C ASN A 7 4.50 -19.33 4.61
N SER A 8 4.90 -18.16 5.10
CA SER A 8 5.91 -17.31 4.46
C SER A 8 7.26 -17.98 4.18
N LEU A 9 7.66 -18.99 4.97
CA LEU A 9 8.90 -19.75 4.75
C LEU A 9 8.77 -20.75 3.60
N GLU A 10 7.61 -21.38 3.44
CA GLU A 10 7.35 -22.32 2.35
C GLU A 10 7.26 -21.58 1.01
N LEU A 11 6.55 -20.46 1.00
CA LEU A 11 6.50 -19.54 -0.15
C LEU A 11 7.91 -19.11 -0.58
N LEU A 12 8.75 -18.72 0.39
CA LEU A 12 10.14 -18.33 0.10
C LEU A 12 10.98 -19.49 -0.45
N ARG A 13 10.87 -20.69 0.12
CA ARG A 13 11.59 -21.89 -0.36
C ARG A 13 11.17 -22.32 -1.75
N SER A 14 9.92 -22.06 -2.14
CA SER A 14 9.42 -22.36 -3.48
C SER A 14 10.01 -21.47 -4.58
N GLY A 15 10.75 -20.42 -4.20
CA GLY A 15 11.43 -19.52 -5.15
C GLY A 15 10.49 -18.55 -5.87
N GLN A 16 9.24 -18.41 -5.40
CA GLN A 16 8.26 -17.51 -6.00
C GLN A 16 8.63 -16.03 -5.83
N SER A 17 8.29 -15.21 -6.82
CA SER A 17 8.43 -13.75 -6.73
C SER A 17 7.34 -13.13 -5.86
N VAL A 18 7.50 -11.86 -5.48
CA VAL A 18 6.46 -11.11 -4.77
C VAL A 18 5.16 -11.03 -5.57
N ASP A 19 5.25 -10.88 -6.88
CA ASP A 19 4.08 -10.79 -7.76
C ASP A 19 3.35 -12.14 -7.89
N ASP A 20 4.11 -13.24 -7.94
CA ASP A 20 3.52 -14.59 -7.98
C ASP A 20 2.79 -14.90 -6.68
N VAL A 21 3.41 -14.59 -5.53
CA VAL A 21 2.76 -14.75 -4.23
C VAL A 21 1.54 -13.83 -4.10
N PHE A 22 1.63 -12.59 -4.58
CA PHE A 22 0.50 -11.65 -4.58
C PHE A 22 -0.73 -12.23 -5.29
N LYS A 23 -0.53 -12.84 -6.48
CA LYS A 23 -1.58 -13.51 -7.27
C LYS A 23 -2.04 -14.82 -6.63
N LEU A 24 -1.11 -15.64 -6.13
CA LEU A 24 -1.41 -16.91 -5.47
C LEU A 24 -2.33 -16.69 -4.25
N LEU A 25 -2.06 -15.63 -3.49
CA LEU A 25 -2.85 -15.23 -2.33
C LEU A 25 -4.10 -14.43 -2.69
N LYS A 26 -4.38 -14.24 -3.99
CA LYS A 26 -5.56 -13.54 -4.52
C LYS A 26 -5.72 -12.10 -4.03
N PHE A 27 -4.61 -11.42 -3.74
CA PHE A 27 -4.66 -10.00 -3.42
C PHE A 27 -5.05 -9.12 -4.61
N ASN A 28 -5.17 -9.69 -5.82
CA ASN A 28 -5.64 -9.02 -7.04
C ASN A 28 -7.18 -9.05 -7.21
N ASP A 29 -7.93 -9.68 -6.30
CA ASP A 29 -9.40 -9.80 -6.42
C ASP A 29 -10.17 -8.54 -5.97
N GLY A 30 -9.49 -7.55 -5.40
CA GLY A 30 -10.09 -6.27 -5.05
C GLY A 30 -9.35 -5.51 -3.96
N VAL A 31 -9.36 -4.19 -4.04
CA VAL A 31 -8.65 -3.31 -3.09
C VAL A 31 -9.29 -3.32 -1.69
N GLU A 32 -10.59 -3.58 -1.60
CA GLU A 32 -11.40 -3.45 -0.37
C GLU A 32 -10.99 -4.43 0.73
N SER A 33 -10.53 -5.63 0.35
CA SER A 33 -10.17 -6.70 1.30
C SER A 33 -8.69 -6.72 1.66
N LEU A 34 -7.83 -5.91 1.02
CA LEU A 34 -6.36 -6.00 1.17
C LEU A 34 -5.90 -5.92 2.64
N LEU A 35 -6.52 -5.01 3.40
CA LEU A 35 -6.18 -4.77 4.80
C LEU A 35 -6.70 -5.84 5.74
N THR A 36 -7.80 -6.52 5.39
CA THR A 36 -8.48 -7.52 6.22
C THR A 36 -8.21 -8.94 5.75
N HIS A 37 -7.51 -9.09 4.62
CA HIS A 37 -7.22 -10.38 4.01
C HIS A 37 -6.51 -11.30 5.02
N PRO A 38 -6.97 -12.56 5.19
CA PRO A 38 -6.44 -13.46 6.21
C PRO A 38 -4.92 -13.69 6.07
N ASN A 39 -4.41 -13.62 4.85
CA ASN A 39 -2.99 -13.86 4.56
C ASN A 39 -2.12 -12.59 4.55
N VAL A 40 -2.64 -11.40 4.87
CA VAL A 40 -1.84 -10.15 4.79
C VAL A 40 -0.63 -10.16 5.72
N ASN A 41 -0.76 -10.75 6.91
CA ASN A 41 0.35 -10.86 7.84
C ASN A 41 1.44 -11.80 7.34
N GLU A 42 1.07 -12.92 6.72
CA GLU A 42 2.05 -13.83 6.12
C GLU A 42 2.69 -13.24 4.88
N PHE A 43 1.93 -12.49 4.08
CA PHE A 43 2.48 -11.79 2.94
C PHE A 43 3.50 -10.71 3.33
N VAL A 44 3.23 -9.94 4.40
CA VAL A 44 4.21 -9.00 4.97
C VAL A 44 5.50 -9.70 5.41
N LYS A 45 5.37 -10.85 6.09
CA LYS A 45 6.55 -11.65 6.49
C LYS A 45 7.32 -12.16 5.28
N PHE A 46 6.61 -12.63 4.25
CA PHE A 46 7.21 -13.07 3.00
C PHE A 46 7.99 -11.94 2.33
N ILE A 47 7.38 -10.76 2.13
CA ILE A 47 8.06 -9.59 1.55
C ILE A 47 9.32 -9.24 2.34
N SER A 48 9.24 -9.19 3.68
CA SER A 48 10.38 -8.88 4.53
C SER A 48 11.55 -9.86 4.33
N ARG A 49 11.25 -11.16 4.29
CA ARG A 49 12.27 -12.20 4.06
C ARG A 49 12.81 -12.17 2.63
N PHE A 50 11.95 -11.99 1.65
CA PHE A 50 12.32 -11.89 0.24
C PHE A 50 13.27 -10.71 0.02
N SER A 51 12.91 -9.51 0.51
CA SER A 51 13.74 -8.30 0.43
C SER A 51 15.09 -8.47 1.13
N HIS A 52 15.17 -9.27 2.20
CA HIS A 52 16.43 -9.58 2.87
C HIS A 52 17.34 -10.51 2.04
N GLN A 53 16.77 -11.48 1.33
CA GLN A 53 17.52 -12.40 0.45
C GLN A 53 17.85 -11.80 -0.93
N HIS A 54 17.04 -10.85 -1.39
CA HIS A 54 17.19 -10.17 -2.67
C HIS A 54 17.14 -8.65 -2.49
N PRO A 55 18.22 -8.03 -1.95
CA PRO A 55 18.24 -6.60 -1.67
C PRO A 55 17.99 -5.72 -2.92
N ASP A 56 18.41 -6.19 -4.09
CA ASP A 56 18.20 -5.56 -5.40
C ASP A 56 16.72 -5.55 -5.85
N LYS A 57 15.90 -6.45 -5.28
CA LYS A 57 14.47 -6.58 -5.56
C LYS A 57 13.60 -6.22 -4.35
N SER A 58 14.19 -5.48 -3.40
CA SER A 58 13.50 -5.10 -2.17
C SER A 58 12.25 -4.27 -2.49
N THR A 59 11.13 -4.66 -1.88
CA THR A 59 9.85 -3.95 -1.97
C THR A 59 9.18 -3.85 -0.61
N SER A 60 8.03 -3.19 -0.56
CA SER A 60 7.18 -3.08 0.61
C SER A 60 5.74 -3.46 0.27
N LEU A 61 4.91 -3.72 1.30
CA LEU A 61 3.50 -4.01 1.11
C LEU A 61 2.80 -2.87 0.36
N ILE A 62 3.04 -1.62 0.78
CA ILE A 62 2.42 -0.46 0.15
C ILE A 62 2.87 -0.28 -1.31
N LYS A 63 4.15 -0.50 -1.62
CA LYS A 63 4.66 -0.43 -3.00
C LYS A 63 4.07 -1.52 -3.88
N THR A 64 3.89 -2.72 -3.34
CA THR A 64 3.23 -3.84 -4.04
C THR A 64 1.77 -3.49 -4.36
N PHE A 65 1.02 -2.96 -3.38
CA PHE A 65 -0.38 -2.57 -3.59
C PHE A 65 -0.54 -1.41 -4.58
N THR A 66 0.29 -0.37 -4.47
CA THR A 66 0.25 0.80 -5.37
C THR A 66 0.67 0.43 -6.79
N THR A 67 1.62 -0.50 -6.96
CA THR A 67 1.97 -1.06 -8.28
C THR A 67 0.79 -1.80 -8.91
N ALA A 68 0.02 -2.55 -8.11
CA ALA A 68 -1.10 -3.35 -8.60
C ALA A 68 -2.37 -2.53 -8.90
N TYR A 69 -2.67 -1.53 -8.06
CA TYR A 69 -3.96 -0.82 -8.07
C TYR A 69 -3.87 0.66 -8.41
N GLY A 70 -2.68 1.26 -8.36
CA GLY A 70 -2.48 2.71 -8.45
C GLY A 70 -2.55 3.42 -7.10
N ASP A 71 -1.77 4.48 -6.97
CA ASP A 71 -1.67 5.28 -5.74
C ASP A 71 -2.99 5.95 -5.34
N ASP A 72 -3.77 6.44 -6.32
CA ASP A 72 -5.07 7.07 -6.07
C ASP A 72 -6.06 6.09 -5.46
N VAL A 73 -6.11 4.86 -5.97
CA VAL A 73 -7.01 3.80 -5.51
C VAL A 73 -6.60 3.31 -4.12
N VAL A 74 -5.30 3.06 -3.92
CA VAL A 74 -4.79 2.59 -2.62
C VAL A 74 -4.93 3.67 -1.56
N SER A 75 -4.59 4.93 -1.85
CA SER A 75 -4.76 6.04 -0.92
C SER A 75 -6.22 6.19 -0.50
N LYS A 76 -7.16 6.09 -1.45
CA LYS A 76 -8.59 6.17 -1.16
C LYS A 76 -9.03 5.05 -0.22
N MET A 77 -8.61 3.81 -0.50
CA MET A 77 -8.90 2.67 0.37
C MET A 77 -8.35 2.89 1.79
N LEU A 78 -7.12 3.40 1.92
CA LEU A 78 -6.51 3.67 3.22
C LEU A 78 -7.27 4.75 4.01
N GLN A 79 -7.73 5.81 3.35
CA GLN A 79 -8.52 6.86 4.02
C GLN A 79 -9.87 6.35 4.49
N VAL A 80 -10.54 5.50 3.71
CA VAL A 80 -11.78 4.84 4.13
C VAL A 80 -11.52 3.90 5.31
N ALA A 81 -10.48 3.07 5.22
CA ALA A 81 -10.12 2.13 6.28
C ALA A 81 -9.63 2.79 7.58
N LYS A 82 -9.25 4.07 7.56
CA LYS A 82 -8.96 4.85 8.77
C LYS A 82 -10.21 5.20 9.59
N GLN A 83 -11.39 5.13 8.98
CA GLN A 83 -12.67 5.43 9.64
C GLN A 83 -13.20 4.22 10.44
N ASP A 84 -12.83 3.00 10.07
CA ASP A 84 -13.18 1.80 10.81
C ASP A 84 -12.14 1.53 11.92
N PRO A 85 -12.55 1.46 13.21
CA PRO A 85 -11.65 1.18 14.33
C PRO A 85 -10.81 -0.10 14.17
N SER A 86 -11.35 -1.14 13.52
CA SER A 86 -10.67 -2.43 13.33
C SER A 86 -9.50 -2.36 12.35
N THR A 87 -9.55 -1.46 11.37
CA THR A 87 -8.51 -1.29 10.34
C THR A 87 -7.67 -0.03 10.52
N LYS A 88 -8.11 0.92 11.37
CA LYS A 88 -7.51 2.24 11.53
C LYS A 88 -6.01 2.23 11.77
N ALA A 89 -5.52 1.38 12.67
CA ALA A 89 -4.10 1.32 13.02
C ALA A 89 -3.25 0.92 11.80
N ARG A 90 -3.64 -0.15 11.10
CA ARG A 90 -2.93 -0.65 9.92
C ARG A 90 -3.02 0.34 8.75
N ALA A 91 -4.20 0.91 8.52
CA ALA A 91 -4.40 1.90 7.46
C ALA A 91 -3.55 3.17 7.70
N THR A 92 -3.48 3.65 8.93
CA THR A 92 -2.61 4.78 9.32
C THR A 92 -1.14 4.47 9.08
N GLN A 93 -0.69 3.27 9.46
CA GLN A 93 0.69 2.84 9.25
C GLN A 93 1.03 2.76 7.75
N LEU A 94 0.15 2.19 6.93
CA LEU A 94 0.36 2.08 5.49
C LEU A 94 0.31 3.43 4.78
N GLN A 95 -0.55 4.36 5.19
CA GLN A 95 -0.56 5.71 4.64
C GLN A 95 0.77 6.43 4.95
N ALA A 96 1.31 6.27 6.16
CA ALA A 96 2.62 6.81 6.50
C ALA A 96 3.74 6.17 5.67
N GLN A 97 3.66 4.87 5.36
CA GLN A 97 4.60 4.22 4.45
C GLN A 97 4.45 4.73 3.01
N GLN A 98 3.22 5.00 2.54
CA GLN A 98 2.97 5.57 1.22
C GLN A 98 3.66 6.94 1.07
N MET A 99 3.52 7.81 2.07
CA MET A 99 4.22 9.11 2.10
C MET A 99 5.75 8.96 2.09
N LYS A 100 6.29 7.94 2.77
CA LYS A 100 7.72 7.65 2.73
C LYS A 100 8.17 7.21 1.34
N VAL A 101 7.36 6.42 0.64
CA VAL A 101 7.65 6.02 -0.75
C VAL A 101 7.66 7.26 -1.65
N TRP A 102 6.64 8.13 -1.58
CA TRP A 102 6.61 9.38 -2.35
C TRP A 102 7.84 10.26 -2.09
N ARG A 103 8.28 10.38 -0.83
CA ARG A 103 9.52 11.11 -0.49
C ARG A 103 10.77 10.45 -1.06
N TYR A 104 10.88 9.14 -0.94
CA TYR A 104 12.03 8.39 -1.45
C TYR A 104 12.16 8.54 -2.98
N GLU A 105 11.01 8.57 -3.66
CA GLU A 105 10.89 8.82 -5.11
C GLU A 105 10.96 10.31 -5.47
N LYS A 106 11.20 11.19 -4.48
CA LYS A 106 11.38 12.64 -4.62
C LYS A 106 10.19 13.36 -5.26
N LEU A 107 8.98 12.85 -5.03
CA LEU A 107 7.75 13.45 -5.54
C LEU A 107 7.43 14.74 -4.78
N THR A 108 7.17 15.81 -5.51
CA THR A 108 6.70 17.07 -4.93
C THR A 108 5.22 16.97 -4.51
N PRO A 109 4.70 17.90 -3.70
CA PRO A 109 3.26 17.95 -3.43
C PRO A 109 2.41 18.07 -4.69
N ASP A 110 2.89 18.75 -5.73
CA ASP A 110 2.17 18.88 -7.02
C ASP A 110 2.18 17.55 -7.79
N ASP A 111 3.29 16.81 -7.75
CA ASP A 111 3.35 15.46 -8.35
C ASP A 111 2.36 14.52 -7.65
N VAL A 112 2.34 14.54 -6.31
CA VAL A 112 1.41 13.71 -5.52
C VAL A 112 -0.04 14.15 -5.75
N PHE A 113 -0.31 15.43 -5.97
CA PHE A 113 -1.65 15.91 -6.30
C PHE A 113 -2.21 15.25 -7.56
N LYS A 114 -1.40 15.19 -8.63
CA LYS A 114 -1.73 14.53 -9.89
C LYS A 114 -1.75 13.01 -9.77
N LEU A 115 -0.80 12.45 -9.01
CA LEU A 115 -0.73 11.01 -8.73
C LEU A 115 -2.02 10.50 -8.07
N LEU A 116 -2.62 11.31 -7.19
CA LEU A 116 -3.89 11.04 -6.52
C LEU A 116 -5.12 11.46 -7.33
N LYS A 117 -4.94 11.89 -8.59
CA LYS A 117 -5.96 12.35 -9.54
C LYS A 117 -6.84 13.47 -9.00
N LEU A 118 -6.30 14.35 -8.16
CA LEU A 118 -7.04 15.46 -7.57
C LEU A 118 -7.28 16.60 -8.59
N ASP A 119 -6.45 16.68 -9.64
CA ASP A 119 -6.60 17.58 -10.78
C ASP A 119 -7.71 17.17 -11.76
N GLN A 120 -8.15 15.91 -11.68
CA GLN A 120 -9.18 15.32 -12.55
C GLN A 120 -10.57 15.23 -11.88
N ALA A 121 -10.72 15.72 -10.64
CA ALA A 121 -11.98 15.70 -9.91
C ALA A 121 -12.99 16.65 -10.59
N ALA A 122 -13.80 16.11 -11.50
CA ALA A 122 -14.67 16.84 -12.43
C ALA A 122 -15.73 17.76 -11.79
N SER A 123 -15.94 17.69 -10.48
CA SER A 123 -17.02 18.42 -9.78
C SER A 123 -16.57 19.18 -8.54
N ASN A 124 -15.65 18.66 -7.73
CA ASN A 124 -15.01 19.39 -6.62
C ASN A 124 -13.84 18.57 -6.00
N PRO A 125 -12.57 18.95 -6.18
CA PRO A 125 -11.43 18.31 -5.52
C PRO A 125 -11.56 18.24 -3.99
N LEU A 126 -12.28 19.20 -3.37
CA LEU A 126 -12.52 19.24 -1.92
C LEU A 126 -13.42 18.11 -1.41
N SER A 127 -14.12 17.41 -2.31
CA SER A 127 -14.94 16.24 -1.97
C SER A 127 -14.19 14.91 -2.13
N ASN A 128 -12.99 14.94 -2.71
CA ASN A 128 -12.21 13.74 -2.91
C ASN A 128 -11.51 13.34 -1.61
N VAL A 129 -11.78 12.15 -1.11
CA VAL A 129 -11.19 11.61 0.11
C VAL A 129 -9.65 11.52 0.08
N ASN A 130 -9.05 11.51 -1.11
CA ASN A 130 -7.60 11.60 -1.27
C ASN A 130 -7.02 12.97 -0.90
N LEU A 131 -7.83 14.01 -0.77
CA LEU A 131 -7.36 15.34 -0.39
C LEU A 131 -6.70 15.33 1.00
N ASP A 132 -7.24 14.55 1.94
CA ASP A 132 -6.65 14.40 3.28
C ASP A 132 -5.27 13.74 3.24
N ALA A 133 -5.08 12.77 2.36
CA ALA A 133 -3.78 12.12 2.15
C ALA A 133 -2.77 13.10 1.56
N TRP A 134 -3.17 13.87 0.55
CA TRP A 134 -2.34 14.89 -0.06
C TRP A 134 -1.98 16.01 0.91
N ALA A 135 -2.95 16.54 1.67
CA ALA A 135 -2.73 17.62 2.63
C ALA A 135 -1.75 17.20 3.73
N ALA A 136 -1.86 15.95 4.22
CA ALA A 136 -0.88 15.38 5.15
C ALA A 136 0.53 15.31 4.53
N TYR A 137 0.63 14.93 3.25
CA TYR A 137 1.91 14.90 2.54
C TYR A 137 2.51 16.29 2.33
N LEU A 138 1.70 17.27 1.90
CA LEU A 138 2.12 18.67 1.74
C LEU A 138 2.67 19.22 3.06
N HIS A 139 1.97 18.99 4.17
CA HIS A 139 2.43 19.42 5.49
C HIS A 139 3.77 18.75 5.88
N LEU A 140 3.90 17.44 5.66
CA LEU A 140 5.15 16.72 5.89
C LEU A 140 6.30 17.23 5.00
N PHE A 141 6.01 17.54 3.75
CA PHE A 141 6.99 18.07 2.79
C PHE A 141 7.49 19.44 3.23
N ASN A 142 6.59 20.35 3.61
CA ASN A 142 6.93 21.71 4.08
C ASN A 142 7.65 21.71 5.43
N TYR A 143 7.40 20.72 6.29
CA TYR A 143 8.10 20.63 7.58
C TYR A 143 9.57 20.20 7.45
N LEU A 144 9.89 19.44 6.39
CA LEU A 144 11.20 18.79 6.22
C LEU A 144 12.11 19.50 5.22
N ASN A 145 11.65 20.58 4.59
CA ASN A 145 12.42 21.40 3.65
C ASN A 145 12.40 22.86 4.13
#